data_AF-A5AI73-F1
#
_entry.id   AF-A5AI73-F1
#
_cell.length_a   1.000
_cell.length_b   1.000
_cell.length_c   1.000
_cell.angle_alpha   90.00
_cell.angle_beta   90.00
_cell.angle_gamma   90.00
#
_symmetry.space_group_name_H-M   'P 1'
#
loop_
_entity.id
_entity.type
_entity.pdbx_description
1 polymer ?
#
loop_
_entity_poly.entity_id
_entity_poly.type
_entity_poly.pdbx_seq_one_letter_code
_entity_poly.pdbx_strand_id
1 'polypeptide(L)'
;MKKKKKGKKKKFPDAVEPDTKDKEENLLLGTIRGKCVTQLLLLGAIDSIQKKYWSKLNRSQKVTMMEILLAVLEFAASYNSYTNLRMRMHHIPAERPPLNLLRQELAGTCIYLDILQKTTSGLNNKKEEHLESNGSQGDSSFTENFNADEKLVGIAEEKLVSFCGQILREASDLQSTVGETTNMDIHRVLELRSPIIVKVLKSMSFMNNQIFRRHLREFYPLITKLVCCDQMDVRGALGDLFSTQLNALLP
;
A
#
# COMPACT_ATOMS: atom_id res chain seq x y z
N MET A 1 -22.34 15.38 -80.36
CA MET A 1 -22.28 13.92 -80.07
C MET A 1 -21.42 13.66 -78.83
N LYS A 2 -21.93 12.83 -77.92
CA LYS A 2 -21.48 12.64 -76.52
C LYS A 2 -20.06 12.05 -76.41
N LYS A 3 -19.18 12.71 -75.63
CA LYS A 3 -17.93 12.12 -75.08
C LYS A 3 -18.28 11.19 -73.91
N LYS A 4 -17.99 9.89 -74.03
CA LYS A 4 -18.03 8.92 -72.93
C LYS A 4 -16.78 9.10 -72.05
N LYS A 5 -16.87 9.86 -70.96
CA LYS A 5 -15.89 9.80 -69.85
C LYS A 5 -16.28 8.63 -68.95
N LYS A 6 -15.50 7.54 -68.97
CA LYS A 6 -15.59 6.46 -67.98
C LYS A 6 -15.26 7.05 -66.61
N GLY A 7 -16.22 7.02 -65.68
CA GLY A 7 -16.03 7.46 -64.31
C GLY A 7 -15.04 6.56 -63.58
N LYS A 8 -13.92 7.12 -63.13
CA LYS A 8 -13.13 6.56 -62.04
C LYS A 8 -13.96 6.73 -60.76
N LYS A 9 -14.53 5.65 -60.23
CA LYS A 9 -14.98 5.61 -58.83
C LYS A 9 -13.75 5.84 -57.96
N LYS A 10 -13.65 7.00 -57.31
CA LYS A 10 -12.78 7.18 -56.13
C LYS A 10 -13.31 6.22 -55.06
N LYS A 11 -12.58 5.15 -54.77
CA LYS A 11 -12.72 4.45 -53.49
C LYS A 11 -12.26 5.44 -52.42
N PHE A 12 -13.19 5.92 -51.61
CA PHE A 12 -12.84 6.45 -50.30
C PHE A 12 -12.25 5.29 -49.48
N PRO A 13 -11.17 5.51 -48.71
CA PRO A 13 -10.71 4.47 -47.79
C PRO A 13 -11.84 4.26 -46.77
N ASP A 14 -12.19 2.98 -46.59
CA ASP A 14 -13.11 2.51 -45.56
C ASP A 14 -12.79 3.23 -44.25
N ALA A 15 -13.83 3.84 -43.67
CA ALA A 15 -13.78 4.21 -42.27
C ALA A 15 -13.60 2.90 -41.51
N VAL A 16 -12.38 2.64 -41.05
CA VAL A 16 -12.10 1.58 -40.09
C VAL A 16 -12.96 1.91 -38.87
N GLU A 17 -14.07 1.20 -38.73
CA GLU A 17 -14.87 1.28 -37.52
C GLU A 17 -13.95 0.96 -36.35
N PRO A 18 -13.94 1.77 -35.28
CA PRO A 18 -13.15 1.45 -34.10
C PRO A 18 -13.66 0.11 -33.57
N ASP A 19 -12.73 -0.84 -33.52
CA ASP A 19 -12.95 -2.24 -33.12
C ASP A 19 -13.74 -2.25 -31.81
N THR A 20 -14.72 -3.13 -31.68
CA THR A 20 -15.61 -3.16 -30.51
C THR A 20 -14.83 -3.32 -29.20
N LYS A 21 -13.66 -3.97 -29.27
CA LYS A 21 -12.68 -4.08 -28.18
C LYS A 21 -12.10 -2.73 -27.74
N ASP A 22 -11.75 -1.85 -28.68
CA ASP A 22 -11.19 -0.52 -28.36
C ASP A 22 -12.23 0.36 -27.63
N LYS A 23 -13.51 0.19 -27.94
CA LYS A 23 -14.60 0.93 -27.26
C LYS A 23 -14.79 0.42 -25.83
N GLU A 24 -14.78 -0.89 -25.62
CA GLU A 24 -14.91 -1.50 -24.29
C GLU A 24 -13.72 -1.15 -23.38
N GLU A 25 -12.49 -1.20 -23.90
CA GLU A 25 -11.28 -0.78 -23.16
C GLU A 25 -11.34 0.70 -22.75
N ASN A 26 -11.83 1.57 -23.65
CA ASN A 26 -12.00 3.00 -23.35
C ASN A 26 -13.05 3.27 -22.26
N LEU A 27 -14.14 2.50 -22.23
CA LEU A 27 -15.16 2.56 -21.17
C LEU A 27 -14.59 2.10 -19.83
N LEU A 28 -13.88 0.96 -19.80
CA LEU A 28 -13.22 0.43 -18.61
C LEU A 28 -12.20 1.44 -18.05
N LEU A 29 -11.38 2.05 -18.92
CA LEU A 29 -10.40 3.06 -18.56
C LEU A 29 -11.07 4.33 -18.00
N GLY A 30 -12.22 4.71 -18.57
CA GLY A 30 -13.07 5.79 -18.06
C GLY A 30 -13.56 5.53 -16.62
N THR A 31 -14.07 4.33 -16.36
CA THR A 31 -14.50 3.92 -15.01
C THR A 31 -13.33 3.90 -14.02
N ILE A 32 -12.17 3.36 -14.42
CA ILE A 32 -10.96 3.32 -13.59
C ILE A 32 -10.53 4.73 -13.21
N ARG A 33 -10.50 5.65 -14.19
CA ARG A 33 -10.14 7.04 -13.95
C ARG A 33 -11.10 7.71 -12.97
N GLY A 34 -12.41 7.49 -13.13
CA GLY A 34 -13.42 7.99 -12.20
C GLY A 34 -13.19 7.50 -10.77
N LYS A 35 -12.93 6.19 -10.60
CA LYS A 35 -12.59 5.61 -9.28
C LYS A 35 -11.34 6.24 -8.68
N CYS A 36 -10.27 6.43 -9.46
CA CYS A 36 -9.01 7.01 -8.96
C CYS A 36 -9.20 8.46 -8.49
N VAL A 37 -9.95 9.27 -9.24
CA VAL A 37 -10.24 10.66 -8.83
C VAL A 37 -11.00 10.68 -7.51
N THR A 38 -12.05 9.87 -7.37
CA THR A 38 -12.83 9.78 -6.13
C THR A 38 -11.97 9.30 -4.96
N GLN A 39 -11.12 8.29 -5.18
CA GLN A 39 -10.23 7.76 -4.13
C GLN A 39 -9.15 8.76 -3.72
N LEU A 40 -8.61 9.57 -4.63
CA LEU A 40 -7.65 10.63 -4.28
C LEU A 40 -8.30 11.69 -3.37
N LEU A 41 -9.52 12.11 -3.69
CA LEU A 41 -10.29 13.03 -2.84
C LEU A 41 -10.56 12.41 -1.46
N LEU A 42 -10.94 11.12 -1.44
CA LEU A 42 -11.17 10.38 -0.20
C LEU A 42 -9.91 10.26 0.65
N LEU A 43 -8.75 9.96 0.05
CA LEU A 43 -7.46 9.92 0.75
C LEU A 43 -7.12 11.28 1.38
N GLY A 44 -7.29 12.38 0.64
CA GLY A 44 -7.06 13.73 1.18
C GLY A 44 -8.00 14.10 2.33
N ALA A 45 -9.26 13.68 2.24
CA ALA A 45 -10.23 13.87 3.32
C ALA A 45 -9.86 13.05 4.57
N ILE A 46 -9.55 11.77 4.38
CA ILE A 46 -9.13 10.87 5.48
C ILE A 46 -7.86 11.38 6.15
N ASP A 47 -6.85 11.81 5.38
CA ASP A 47 -5.61 12.39 5.91
C ASP A 47 -5.87 13.66 6.73
N SER A 48 -6.78 14.51 6.26
CA SER A 48 -7.16 15.72 7.00
C SER A 48 -7.90 15.38 8.30
N ILE A 49 -8.82 14.42 8.26
CA ILE A 49 -9.59 13.98 9.43
C ILE A 49 -8.67 13.35 10.47
N GLN A 50 -7.80 12.43 10.06
CA GLN A 50 -6.90 11.72 10.96
C GLN A 50 -5.86 12.65 11.62
N LYS A 51 -5.44 13.72 10.94
CA LYS A 51 -4.50 14.69 11.54
C LYS A 51 -5.18 15.63 12.53
N LYS A 52 -6.40 16.09 12.21
CA LYS A 52 -7.07 17.16 12.97
C LYS A 52 -8.04 16.67 14.04
N TYR A 53 -8.65 15.50 13.84
CA TYR A 53 -9.81 15.08 14.62
C TYR A 53 -9.72 13.65 15.17
N TRP A 54 -8.57 12.97 15.06
CA TRP A 54 -8.44 11.57 15.49
C TRP A 54 -8.85 11.30 16.94
N SER A 55 -8.50 12.19 17.86
CA SER A 55 -8.88 12.06 19.28
C SER A 55 -10.38 12.21 19.52
N LYS A 56 -11.12 12.85 18.60
CA LYS A 56 -12.58 13.05 18.68
C LYS A 56 -13.36 11.92 18.03
N LEU A 57 -12.71 11.04 17.27
CA LEU A 57 -13.36 9.91 16.63
C LEU A 57 -13.63 8.81 17.65
N ASN A 58 -14.83 8.28 17.62
CA ASN A 58 -15.14 7.08 18.37
C ASN A 58 -14.43 5.87 17.75
N ARG A 59 -14.39 4.77 18.50
CA ARG A 59 -13.72 3.54 18.08
C ARG A 59 -14.21 3.00 16.74
N SER A 60 -15.53 2.92 16.56
CA SER A 60 -16.13 2.39 15.34
C SER A 60 -15.67 3.19 14.12
N GLN A 61 -15.70 4.52 14.21
CA GLN A 61 -15.21 5.43 13.17
C GLN A 61 -13.72 5.21 12.84
N LYS A 62 -12.87 5.02 13.85
CA LYS A 62 -11.44 4.74 13.63
C LYS A 62 -11.24 3.43 12.86
N VAL A 63 -11.97 2.37 13.24
CA VAL A 63 -11.91 1.07 12.54
C VAL A 63 -12.41 1.21 11.11
N THR A 64 -13.55 1.87 10.88
CA THR A 64 -14.08 2.11 9.54
C THR A 64 -13.11 2.91 8.67
N MET A 65 -12.40 3.91 9.22
CA MET A 65 -11.36 4.63 8.47
C MET A 65 -10.20 3.71 8.07
N MET A 66 -9.78 2.80 8.94
CA MET A 66 -8.75 1.79 8.60
C MET A 66 -9.24 0.85 7.48
N GLU A 67 -10.49 0.41 7.53
CA GLU A 67 -11.08 -0.48 6.51
C GLU A 67 -11.24 0.22 5.16
N ILE A 68 -11.71 1.47 5.14
CA ILE A 68 -11.83 2.26 3.92
C ILE A 68 -10.45 2.48 3.29
N LEU A 69 -9.43 2.83 4.09
CA LEU A 69 -8.06 3.00 3.59
C LEU A 69 -7.49 1.72 3.03
N LEU A 70 -7.70 0.59 3.72
CA LEU A 70 -7.26 -0.71 3.23
C LEU A 70 -7.92 -1.05 1.90
N ALA A 71 -9.24 -0.83 1.75
CA ALA A 71 -9.93 -1.07 0.48
C ALA A 71 -9.42 -0.18 -0.68
N VAL A 72 -9.07 1.08 -0.39
CA VAL A 72 -8.44 1.98 -1.38
C VAL A 72 -7.05 1.46 -1.78
N LEU A 73 -6.29 0.95 -0.81
CA LEU A 73 -4.97 0.37 -1.04
C LEU A 73 -5.03 -0.93 -1.83
N GLU A 74 -5.92 -1.85 -1.48
CA GLU A 74 -6.13 -3.11 -2.19
C GLU A 74 -6.54 -2.87 -3.64
N PHE A 75 -7.41 -1.88 -3.88
CA PHE A 75 -7.71 -1.46 -5.25
C PHE A 75 -6.43 -0.99 -5.97
N ALA A 76 -5.67 -0.06 -5.41
CA ALA A 76 -4.47 0.45 -6.08
C ALA A 76 -3.42 -0.65 -6.29
N ALA A 77 -3.19 -1.49 -5.30
CA ALA A 77 -2.28 -2.63 -5.34
C ALA A 77 -2.71 -3.68 -6.38
N SER A 78 -4.02 -3.94 -6.55
CA SER A 78 -4.50 -4.85 -7.60
C SER A 78 -4.14 -4.37 -9.01
N TYR A 79 -4.22 -3.05 -9.26
CA TYR A 79 -3.78 -2.45 -10.52
C TYR A 79 -2.26 -2.38 -10.65
N ASN A 80 -1.55 -2.18 -9.54
CA ASN A 80 -0.09 -2.06 -9.49
C ASN A 80 0.61 -3.36 -9.10
N SER A 81 -0.07 -4.51 -9.21
CA SER A 81 0.55 -5.80 -8.94
C SER A 81 1.74 -6.01 -9.87
N TYR A 82 2.74 -6.75 -9.40
CA TYR A 82 3.97 -6.99 -10.16
C TYR A 82 3.68 -7.53 -11.57
N THR A 83 2.75 -8.47 -11.70
CA THR A 83 2.29 -9.03 -12.98
C THR A 83 1.65 -7.96 -13.87
N ASN A 84 0.76 -7.12 -13.32
CA ASN A 84 0.06 -6.09 -14.08
C ASN A 84 0.98 -4.94 -14.50
N LEU A 85 1.93 -4.55 -13.65
CA LEU A 85 2.97 -3.58 -14.01
C LEU A 85 3.83 -4.12 -15.16
N ARG A 86 4.26 -5.38 -15.06
CA ARG A 86 5.06 -6.02 -16.11
C ARG A 86 4.32 -6.10 -17.44
N MET A 87 3.07 -6.56 -17.44
CA MET A 87 2.24 -6.59 -18.65
C MET A 87 2.12 -5.20 -19.28
N ARG A 88 1.87 -4.17 -18.47
CA ARG A 88 1.77 -2.78 -18.94
C ARG A 88 3.09 -2.25 -19.51
N MET A 89 4.23 -2.62 -18.94
CA MET A 89 5.54 -2.23 -19.49
C MET A 89 5.80 -2.79 -20.89
N HIS A 90 5.22 -3.94 -21.24
CA HIS A 90 5.32 -4.52 -22.58
C HIS A 90 4.32 -3.93 -23.59
N HIS A 91 3.19 -3.36 -23.14
CA HIS A 91 2.05 -2.99 -24.01
C HIS A 91 1.77 -1.48 -24.09
N ILE A 92 2.29 -0.66 -23.17
CA ILE A 92 1.99 0.77 -23.11
C ILE A 92 3.14 1.59 -23.75
N PRO A 93 2.88 2.36 -24.83
CA PRO A 93 3.81 3.39 -25.29
C PRO A 93 4.12 4.37 -24.16
N ALA A 94 5.38 4.79 -24.03
CA ALA A 94 5.92 5.56 -22.90
C ALA A 94 5.14 6.83 -22.49
N GLU A 95 4.20 7.30 -23.31
CA GLU A 95 3.51 8.58 -23.17
C GLU A 95 2.19 8.54 -22.38
N ARG A 96 1.62 7.36 -22.05
CA ARG A 96 0.42 7.29 -21.18
C ARG A 96 0.50 6.22 -20.10
N PRO A 97 1.38 6.36 -19.10
CA PRO A 97 1.15 5.67 -17.84
C PRO A 97 -0.15 6.24 -17.22
N PRO A 98 -0.97 5.45 -16.50
CA PRO A 98 -1.88 6.05 -15.54
C PRO A 98 -1.02 6.65 -14.41
N LEU A 99 -0.53 7.87 -14.65
CA LEU A 99 0.55 8.55 -13.92
C LEU A 99 0.29 8.79 -12.42
N ASN A 100 -0.84 8.33 -11.86
CA ASN A 100 -1.22 8.64 -10.49
C ASN A 100 -1.52 7.43 -9.60
N LEU A 101 -1.60 6.18 -10.10
CA LEU A 101 -1.95 5.04 -9.23
C LEU A 101 -0.82 4.61 -8.28
N LEU A 102 0.44 4.55 -8.74
CA LEU A 102 1.57 4.25 -7.84
C LEU A 102 1.75 5.35 -6.79
N ARG A 103 1.55 6.61 -7.18
CA ARG A 103 1.57 7.75 -6.27
C ARG A 103 0.42 7.70 -5.27
N GLN A 104 -0.77 7.32 -5.73
CA GLN A 104 -1.95 7.14 -4.89
C GLN A 104 -1.74 5.99 -3.89
N GLU A 105 -1.19 4.87 -4.34
CA GLU A 105 -0.87 3.74 -3.47
C GLU A 105 0.18 4.12 -2.42
N LEU A 106 1.24 4.84 -2.82
CA LEU A 106 2.24 5.37 -1.89
C LEU A 106 1.62 6.34 -0.89
N ALA A 107 0.77 7.27 -1.34
CA ALA A 107 0.09 8.23 -0.47
C ALA A 107 -0.84 7.50 0.52
N GLY A 108 -1.64 6.55 0.04
CA GLY A 108 -2.48 5.70 0.87
C GLY A 108 -1.66 4.91 1.90
N THR A 109 -0.50 4.39 1.48
CA THR A 109 0.39 3.61 2.35
C THR A 109 0.92 4.48 3.48
N CYS A 110 1.34 5.71 3.16
CA CYS A 110 1.75 6.69 4.16
C CYS A 110 0.67 6.97 5.20
N ILE A 111 -0.57 7.25 4.75
CA ILE A 111 -1.69 7.60 5.63
C ILE A 111 -2.10 6.40 6.49
N TYR A 112 -2.16 5.20 5.89
CA TYR A 112 -2.56 3.99 6.56
C TYR A 112 -1.57 3.60 7.66
N LEU A 113 -0.28 3.58 7.34
CA LEU A 113 0.78 3.31 8.33
C LEU A 113 0.76 4.34 9.46
N ASP A 114 0.58 5.63 9.18
CA ASP A 114 0.48 6.69 10.20
C ASP A 114 -0.70 6.43 11.17
N ILE A 115 -1.87 6.07 10.64
CA ILE A 115 -3.03 5.72 11.47
C ILE A 115 -2.76 4.50 12.34
N LEU A 116 -2.21 3.43 11.77
CA LEU A 116 -1.98 2.18 12.49
C LEU A 116 -0.90 2.35 13.56
N GLN A 117 0.20 3.03 13.23
CA GLN A 117 1.28 3.33 14.16
C GLN A 117 0.83 4.22 15.31
N LYS A 118 0.08 5.30 15.04
CA LYS A 118 -0.44 6.14 16.12
C LYS A 118 -1.44 5.40 17.01
N THR A 119 -2.18 4.45 16.45
CA THR A 119 -3.15 3.68 17.24
C THR A 119 -2.43 2.67 18.13
N THR A 120 -1.31 2.12 17.66
CA THR A 120 -0.54 1.09 18.38
C THR A 120 0.55 1.67 19.30
N SER A 121 0.92 2.94 19.16
CA SER A 121 1.95 3.59 19.99
C SER A 121 1.58 3.65 21.48
N GLY A 122 0.28 3.67 21.79
CA GLY A 122 -0.23 3.69 23.18
C GLY A 122 0.05 2.41 23.99
N LEU A 123 0.62 1.36 23.40
CA LEU A 123 0.93 0.11 24.10
C LEU A 123 2.13 0.24 25.09
N ASN A 124 3.04 1.19 24.86
CA ASN A 124 4.22 1.38 25.73
C ASN A 124 3.85 1.95 27.11
N ASN A 125 2.95 2.93 27.16
CA ASN A 125 2.62 3.62 28.41
C ASN A 125 1.78 2.76 29.38
N LYS A 126 1.07 1.74 28.87
CA LYS A 126 0.09 0.97 29.66
C LYS A 126 0.69 -0.16 30.50
N LYS A 127 1.89 -0.65 30.17
CA LYS A 127 2.57 -1.72 30.94
C LYS A 127 3.32 -1.19 32.16
N GLU A 128 3.82 0.04 32.12
CA GLU A 128 4.50 0.67 33.26
C GLU A 128 3.50 1.10 34.35
N GLU A 129 2.33 1.62 33.98
CA GLU A 129 1.29 2.00 34.95
C GLU A 129 0.69 0.81 35.73
N HIS A 130 0.68 -0.39 35.15
CA HIS A 130 0.17 -1.61 35.81
C HIS A 130 1.14 -2.14 36.90
N LEU A 131 2.41 -1.75 36.88
CA LEU A 131 3.36 -2.13 37.94
C LEU A 131 3.26 -1.23 39.17
N GLU A 132 2.74 -0.01 39.03
CA GLU A 132 2.64 0.98 40.13
C GLU A 132 1.22 1.12 40.71
N SER A 133 0.17 0.75 39.98
CA SER A 133 -1.23 0.92 40.43
C SER A 133 -1.86 -0.36 41.00
N ASN A 134 -1.25 -0.93 42.05
CA ASN A 134 -1.83 -2.06 42.79
C ASN A 134 -2.64 -1.63 44.03
N GLY A 135 -3.24 -0.43 44.00
CA GLY A 135 -3.92 0.11 45.16
C GLY A 135 -4.93 1.22 44.89
N SER A 136 -6.01 0.95 44.15
CA SER A 136 -7.29 1.62 44.43
C SER A 136 -8.45 0.95 43.71
N GLN A 137 -9.51 0.75 44.49
CA GLN A 137 -10.75 0.07 44.17
C GLN A 137 -11.72 1.01 43.43
N GLY A 138 -12.29 0.53 42.33
CA GLY A 138 -13.62 0.89 41.85
C GLY A 138 -13.75 2.07 40.88
N ASP A 139 -13.73 1.76 39.57
CA ASP A 139 -14.67 2.39 38.63
C ASP A 139 -14.90 1.47 37.41
N SER A 140 -16.13 0.97 37.23
CA SER A 140 -16.47 0.02 36.14
C SER A 140 -16.39 0.69 34.76
N SER A 141 -16.66 2.00 34.68
CA SER A 141 -16.52 2.85 33.50
C SER A 141 -15.08 2.94 32.99
N PHE A 142 -14.11 3.05 33.92
CA PHE A 142 -12.69 3.09 33.57
C PHE A 142 -12.24 1.75 33.00
N THR A 143 -12.66 0.64 33.64
CA THR A 143 -12.33 -0.72 33.19
C THR A 143 -12.89 -1.04 31.79
N GLU A 144 -14.11 -0.60 31.48
CA GLU A 144 -14.71 -0.78 30.14
C GLU A 144 -14.01 0.04 29.05
N ASN A 145 -13.64 1.30 29.33
CA ASN A 145 -12.91 2.15 28.39
C ASN A 145 -11.48 1.63 28.14
N PHE A 146 -10.82 1.08 29.16
CA PHE A 146 -9.49 0.46 29.02
C PHE A 146 -9.52 -0.76 28.11
N ASN A 147 -10.50 -1.65 28.31
CA ASN A 147 -10.68 -2.85 27.50
C ASN A 147 -11.08 -2.48 26.05
N ALA A 148 -11.86 -1.40 25.88
CA ALA A 148 -12.17 -0.87 24.57
C ALA A 148 -10.91 -0.35 23.84
N ASP A 149 -10.05 0.43 24.49
CA ASP A 149 -8.83 0.90 23.85
C ASP A 149 -7.85 -0.25 23.53
N GLU A 150 -7.71 -1.24 24.42
CA GLU A 150 -6.87 -2.41 24.18
C GLU A 150 -7.33 -3.21 22.96
N LYS A 151 -8.63 -3.46 22.83
CA LYS A 151 -9.15 -4.16 21.65
C LYS A 151 -8.95 -3.30 20.37
N LEU A 152 -8.94 -1.96 20.44
CA LEU A 152 -8.68 -1.13 19.25
C LEU A 152 -7.21 -1.23 18.83
N VAL A 153 -6.30 -1.21 19.80
CA VAL A 153 -4.87 -1.45 19.59
C VAL A 153 -4.67 -2.82 18.94
N GLY A 154 -5.33 -3.88 19.43
CA GLY A 154 -5.24 -5.22 18.85
C GLY A 154 -5.66 -5.28 17.38
N ILE A 155 -6.77 -4.62 17.02
CA ILE A 155 -7.22 -4.54 15.61
C ILE A 155 -6.19 -3.78 14.75
N ALA A 156 -5.67 -2.67 15.25
CA ALA A 156 -4.68 -1.88 14.52
C ALA A 156 -3.36 -2.62 14.36
N GLU A 157 -2.93 -3.38 15.37
CA GLU A 157 -1.76 -4.24 15.31
C GLU A 157 -1.90 -5.33 14.27
N GLU A 158 -3.01 -6.09 14.28
CA GLU A 158 -3.26 -7.15 13.30
C GLU A 158 -3.20 -6.59 11.87
N LYS A 159 -3.85 -5.45 11.65
CA LYS A 159 -3.82 -4.74 10.36
C LYS A 159 -2.41 -4.27 9.98
N LEU A 160 -1.63 -3.76 10.92
CA LEU A 160 -0.25 -3.30 10.70
C LEU A 160 0.66 -4.46 10.30
N VAL A 161 0.60 -5.56 11.06
CA VAL A 161 1.43 -6.74 10.84
C VAL A 161 1.08 -7.40 9.51
N SER A 162 -0.21 -7.59 9.26
CA SER A 162 -0.71 -8.15 8.00
C SER A 162 -0.26 -7.31 6.80
N PHE A 163 -0.45 -5.98 6.85
CA PHE A 163 -0.09 -5.09 5.76
C PHE A 163 1.42 -5.04 5.51
N CYS A 164 2.24 -4.87 6.55
CA CYS A 164 3.71 -4.90 6.42
C CYS A 164 4.18 -6.25 5.87
N GLY A 165 3.68 -7.36 6.43
CA GLY A 165 4.02 -8.71 6.01
C GLY A 165 3.67 -8.98 4.55
N GLN A 166 2.50 -8.53 4.09
CA GLN A 166 2.07 -8.69 2.70
C GLN A 166 3.02 -7.96 1.74
N ILE A 167 3.34 -6.68 1.98
CA ILE A 167 4.23 -5.92 1.10
C ILE A 167 5.64 -6.53 1.05
N LEU A 168 6.18 -6.96 2.19
CA LEU A 168 7.49 -7.61 2.23
C LEU A 168 7.48 -8.97 1.52
N ARG A 169 6.40 -9.74 1.64
CA ARG A 169 6.22 -11.03 0.96
C ARG A 169 6.20 -10.84 -0.54
N GLU A 170 5.37 -9.94 -1.06
CA GLU A 170 5.31 -9.68 -2.51
C GLU A 170 6.66 -9.21 -3.07
N ALA A 171 7.38 -8.35 -2.33
CA ALA A 171 8.71 -7.90 -2.72
C ALA A 171 9.74 -9.04 -2.72
N SER A 172 9.65 -9.94 -1.75
CA SER A 172 10.56 -11.10 -1.62
C SER A 172 10.31 -12.15 -2.69
N ASP A 173 9.04 -12.41 -3.02
CA ASP A 173 8.66 -13.41 -4.02
C ASP A 173 9.04 -12.97 -5.44
N LEU A 174 8.99 -11.66 -5.71
CA LEU A 174 9.48 -11.12 -6.98
C LEU A 174 10.98 -11.40 -7.15
N GLN A 175 11.78 -11.25 -6.09
CA GLN A 175 13.22 -11.50 -6.12
C GLN A 175 13.57 -12.99 -6.27
N SER A 176 12.73 -13.91 -5.80
CA SER A 176 13.00 -15.35 -5.96
C SER A 176 12.67 -15.90 -7.36
N THR A 177 11.99 -15.12 -8.21
CA THR A 177 11.56 -15.56 -9.56
C THR A 177 12.63 -15.32 -10.65
N VAL A 178 13.89 -15.08 -10.25
CA VAL A 178 15.05 -14.69 -11.09
C VAL A 178 15.50 -15.76 -12.12
N GLY A 179 14.80 -16.88 -12.25
CA GLY A 179 15.16 -17.95 -13.20
C GLY A 179 14.53 -17.87 -14.60
N GLU A 180 13.34 -17.29 -14.76
CA GLU A 180 12.48 -17.62 -15.91
C GLU A 180 12.11 -16.43 -16.82
N THR A 181 12.58 -15.23 -16.51
CA THR A 181 12.14 -14.00 -17.18
C THR A 181 13.31 -13.06 -17.45
N THR A 182 13.24 -12.24 -18.51
CA THR A 182 14.26 -11.25 -18.84
C THR A 182 14.51 -10.35 -17.61
N ASN A 183 15.63 -10.57 -16.92
CA ASN A 183 16.01 -9.91 -15.65
C ASN A 183 15.70 -8.40 -15.62
N MET A 184 15.79 -7.72 -16.76
CA MET A 184 15.49 -6.30 -16.93
C MET A 184 14.07 -5.88 -16.53
N ASP A 185 13.03 -6.69 -16.82
CA ASP A 185 11.65 -6.34 -16.47
C ASP A 185 11.39 -6.48 -14.97
N ILE A 186 11.99 -7.49 -14.33
CA ILE A 186 11.95 -7.65 -12.88
C ILE A 186 12.58 -6.42 -12.21
N HIS A 187 13.78 -6.01 -12.65
CA HIS A 187 14.47 -4.85 -12.08
C HIS A 187 13.62 -3.58 -12.18
N ARG A 188 12.99 -3.32 -13.34
CA ARG A 188 12.20 -2.11 -13.57
C ARG A 188 10.85 -2.12 -12.83
N VAL A 189 10.20 -3.27 -12.68
CA VAL A 189 9.02 -3.37 -11.81
C VAL A 189 9.40 -3.15 -10.35
N LEU A 190 10.52 -3.73 -9.90
CA LEU A 190 11.02 -3.55 -8.54
C LEU A 190 11.38 -2.10 -8.25
N GLU A 191 11.99 -1.39 -9.21
CA GLU A 191 12.27 0.05 -9.13
C GLU A 191 10.98 0.87 -8.90
N LEU A 192 9.92 0.58 -9.66
CA LEU A 192 8.62 1.26 -9.51
C LEU A 192 7.95 0.98 -8.14
N ARG A 193 8.17 -0.20 -7.56
CA ARG A 193 7.59 -0.61 -6.26
C ARG A 193 8.45 -0.22 -5.07
N SER A 194 9.74 0.06 -5.29
CA SER A 194 10.73 0.42 -4.27
C SER A 194 10.23 1.50 -3.29
N PRO A 195 9.60 2.61 -3.71
CA PRO A 195 9.14 3.64 -2.77
C PRO A 195 8.15 3.13 -1.71
N ILE A 196 7.29 2.17 -2.06
CA ILE A 196 6.30 1.60 -1.14
C ILE A 196 6.99 0.65 -0.16
N ILE A 197 7.91 -0.19 -0.66
CA ILE A 197 8.72 -1.11 0.17
C ILE A 197 9.55 -0.31 1.17
N VAL A 198 10.25 0.72 0.70
CA VAL A 198 11.04 1.63 1.54
C VAL A 198 10.17 2.29 2.60
N LYS A 199 8.96 2.75 2.23
CA LYS A 199 8.05 3.37 3.20
C LYS A 199 7.60 2.38 4.28
N VAL A 200 7.30 1.14 3.91
CA VAL A 200 6.95 0.06 4.85
C VAL A 200 8.13 -0.24 5.78
N LEU A 201 9.34 -0.46 5.24
CA LEU A 201 10.54 -0.72 6.06
C LEU A 201 10.83 0.40 7.05
N LYS A 202 10.81 1.66 6.59
CA LYS A 202 10.99 2.82 7.47
C LYS A 202 9.90 2.90 8.55
N SER A 203 8.65 2.58 8.20
CA SER A 203 7.57 2.51 9.18
C SER A 203 7.81 1.42 10.21
N MET A 204 8.31 0.25 9.79
CA MET A 204 8.67 -0.82 10.73
C MET A 204 9.77 -0.37 11.71
N SER A 205 10.68 0.52 11.32
CA SER A 205 11.67 1.09 12.24
C SER A 205 11.04 1.89 13.39
N PHE A 206 9.89 2.51 13.15
CA PHE A 206 9.11 3.25 14.17
C PHE A 206 7.98 2.41 14.78
N MET A 207 7.90 1.12 14.47
CA MET A 207 6.91 0.23 15.06
C MET A 207 7.17 0.09 16.57
N ASN A 208 6.10 -0.12 17.34
CA ASN A 208 6.23 -0.44 18.75
C ASN A 208 7.12 -1.70 18.93
N ASN A 209 8.18 -1.60 19.74
CA ASN A 209 9.17 -2.66 19.92
C ASN A 209 8.55 -3.98 20.42
N GLN A 210 7.50 -3.93 21.25
CA GLN A 210 6.81 -5.13 21.73
C GLN A 210 6.06 -5.84 20.60
N ILE A 211 5.40 -5.06 19.73
CA ILE A 211 4.72 -5.58 18.54
C ILE A 211 5.75 -6.18 17.59
N PHE A 212 6.81 -5.44 17.27
CA PHE A 212 7.87 -5.91 16.38
C PHE A 212 8.51 -7.21 16.89
N ARG A 213 8.84 -7.27 18.19
CA ARG A 213 9.40 -8.47 18.83
C ARG A 213 8.45 -9.66 18.77
N ARG A 214 7.16 -9.46 19.04
CA ARG A 214 6.15 -10.52 19.01
C ARG A 214 6.03 -11.14 17.61
N HIS A 215 6.09 -10.32 16.57
CA HIS A 215 5.91 -10.74 15.17
C HIS A 215 7.21 -10.94 14.40
N LEU A 216 8.37 -10.87 15.07
CA LEU A 216 9.68 -11.01 14.43
C LEU A 216 9.82 -12.34 13.69
N ARG A 217 9.22 -13.43 14.20
CA ARG A 217 9.24 -14.74 13.52
C ARG A 217 8.60 -14.71 12.13
N GLU A 218 7.59 -13.86 11.94
CA GLU A 218 6.89 -13.70 10.66
C GLU A 218 7.66 -12.75 9.72
N PHE A 219 8.20 -11.67 10.27
CA PHE A 219 8.92 -10.67 9.48
C PHE A 219 10.32 -11.11 9.06
N TYR A 220 11.05 -11.79 9.95
CA TYR A 220 12.47 -12.05 9.77
C TYR A 220 12.80 -12.78 8.46
N PRO A 221 12.12 -13.87 8.06
CA PRO A 221 12.39 -14.52 6.79
C PRO A 221 12.20 -13.61 5.58
N LEU A 222 11.17 -12.75 5.61
CA LEU A 222 10.88 -11.81 4.51
C LEU A 222 11.95 -10.72 4.42
N ILE A 223 12.27 -10.11 5.55
CA ILE A 223 13.32 -9.10 5.71
C ILE A 223 14.68 -9.65 5.23
N THR A 224 15.04 -10.89 5.59
CA THR A 224 16.33 -11.48 5.17
C THR A 224 16.41 -11.73 3.67
N LYS A 225 15.30 -12.06 3.01
CA LYS A 225 15.27 -12.22 1.54
C LYS A 225 15.56 -10.89 0.84
N LEU A 226 15.17 -9.76 1.42
CA LEU A 226 15.39 -8.43 0.86
C LEU A 226 16.82 -7.90 1.05
N VAL A 227 17.69 -8.57 1.80
CA VAL A 227 19.10 -8.15 1.99
C VAL A 227 19.85 -8.09 0.67
N CYS A 228 19.52 -8.98 -0.26
CA CYS A 228 20.12 -9.04 -1.59
C CYS A 228 19.30 -8.26 -2.65
N CYS A 229 18.38 -7.40 -2.24
CA CYS A 229 17.58 -6.59 -3.15
C CYS A 229 18.47 -5.69 -4.01
N ASP A 230 18.27 -5.70 -5.33
CA ASP A 230 19.04 -4.86 -6.26
C ASP A 230 18.83 -3.36 -6.00
N GLN A 231 17.67 -2.99 -5.45
CA GLN A 231 17.34 -1.60 -5.14
C GLN A 231 18.11 -1.13 -3.89
N MET A 232 19.07 -0.23 -4.11
CA MET A 232 19.90 0.37 -3.07
C MET A 232 19.06 1.00 -1.94
N ASP A 233 17.99 1.71 -2.28
CA ASP A 233 17.13 2.38 -1.29
C ASP A 233 16.42 1.39 -0.36
N VAL A 234 16.03 0.22 -0.88
CA VAL A 234 15.42 -0.85 -0.08
C VAL A 234 16.44 -1.39 0.92
N ARG A 235 17.68 -1.65 0.46
CA ARG A 235 18.77 -2.10 1.34
C ARG A 235 19.14 -1.05 2.38
N GLY A 236 19.14 0.22 2.03
CA GLY A 236 19.34 1.33 2.96
C GLY A 236 18.28 1.35 4.06
N ALA A 237 17.00 1.30 3.69
CA ALA A 237 15.89 1.25 4.66
C ALA A 237 15.92 -0.01 5.54
N LEU A 238 16.40 -1.14 5.00
CA LEU A 238 16.61 -2.37 5.76
C LEU A 238 17.72 -2.21 6.80
N GLY A 239 18.81 -1.54 6.43
CA GLY A 239 19.89 -1.20 7.36
C GLY A 239 19.41 -0.32 8.51
N ASP A 240 18.57 0.68 8.23
CA ASP A 240 17.95 1.53 9.26
C ASP A 240 17.05 0.70 10.20
N LEU A 241 16.25 -0.21 9.63
CA LEU A 241 15.38 -1.11 10.40
C LEU A 241 16.19 -2.01 11.33
N PHE A 242 17.25 -2.63 10.83
CA PHE A 242 18.16 -3.45 11.63
C PHE A 242 18.81 -2.66 12.76
N SER A 243 19.28 -1.46 12.45
CA SER A 243 19.94 -0.58 13.41
C SER A 243 19.00 -0.12 14.53
N THR A 244 17.71 0.05 14.23
CA THR A 244 16.72 0.58 15.18
C THR A 244 16.05 -0.53 15.99
N GLN A 245 15.60 -1.60 15.32
CA GLN A 245 14.75 -2.62 15.93
C GLN A 245 15.53 -3.84 16.39
N LEU A 246 16.51 -4.34 15.61
CA LEU A 246 17.27 -5.53 16.02
C LEU A 246 18.34 -5.21 17.04
N ASN A 247 19.05 -4.08 16.93
CA ASN A 247 20.00 -3.67 17.98
C ASN A 247 19.32 -3.50 19.34
N ALA A 248 18.08 -2.99 19.37
CA ALA A 248 17.30 -2.85 20.60
C ALA A 248 16.86 -4.22 21.20
N LEU A 249 16.98 -5.30 20.45
CA LEU A 249 16.62 -6.67 20.86
C LEU A 249 17.84 -7.53 21.23
N LEU A 250 19.05 -7.05 20.95
CA LEU A 250 20.29 -7.73 21.32
C LEU A 250 20.69 -7.33 22.76
N PRO A 251 21.18 -8.28 23.58
CA PRO A 251 21.61 -8.03 24.96
C PRO A 251 22.89 -7.20 25.06
#